data_AF-A0A9X2LAA7-F1
#
_entry.id   AF-A0A9X2LAA7-F1
#
_cell.length_a   1.000
_cell.length_b   1.000
_cell.length_c   1.000
_cell.angle_alpha   90.00
_cell.angle_beta   90.00
_cell.angle_gamma   90.00
#
_symmetry.space_group_name_H-M   'P 1'
#
loop_
_entity.id
_entity.type
_entity.pdbx_description
1 polymer ?
#
loop_
_entity_poly.entity_id
_entity_poly.type
_entity_poly.pdbx_seq_one_letter_code
_entity_poly.pdbx_strand_id
1 'polypeptide(L)'
;MTAEQPKQLLHLVFGGELTGPQEARFKDLDKLDVVGIYPNYAEAEKAWRGKAQATVDSAHTRYFIVHLHEFLDPDGDGLLG
;
A
#
# COMPACT_ATOMS: atom_id res chain seq x y z
N MET A 1 -12.69 17.04 -26.10
CA MET A 1 -11.58 16.09 -26.39
C MET A 1 -10.90 15.84 -25.06
N THR A 2 -10.71 14.56 -24.77
CA THR A 2 -10.71 13.90 -23.46
C THR A 2 -9.79 14.55 -22.44
N ALA A 3 -10.35 14.96 -21.28
CA ALA A 3 -9.54 15.31 -20.13
C ALA A 3 -8.83 14.03 -19.70
N GLU A 4 -7.51 13.97 -19.90
CA GLU A 4 -6.65 12.93 -19.32
C GLU A 4 -6.88 12.95 -17.80
N GLN A 5 -7.83 12.14 -17.33
CA GLN A 5 -8.07 11.95 -15.91
C GLN A 5 -6.76 11.41 -15.37
N PRO A 6 -6.06 12.11 -14.46
CA PRO A 6 -4.80 11.62 -13.93
C PRO A 6 -5.08 10.23 -13.39
N LYS A 7 -4.39 9.24 -13.97
CA LYS A 7 -4.57 7.82 -13.70
C LYS A 7 -4.74 7.67 -12.19
N GLN A 8 -5.89 7.19 -11.74
CA GLN A 8 -6.19 7.07 -10.31
C GLN A 8 -5.30 5.95 -9.75
N LEU A 9 -4.04 6.28 -9.48
CA LEU A 9 -3.06 5.38 -8.90
C LEU A 9 -3.40 5.27 -7.41
N LEU A 10 -4.23 4.30 -7.06
CA LEU A 10 -4.58 4.02 -5.67
C LEU A 10 -3.43 3.27 -5.02
N HIS A 11 -2.88 3.88 -3.96
CA HIS A 11 -1.80 3.34 -3.16
C HIS A 11 -2.36 2.92 -1.82
N LEU A 12 -2.38 1.61 -1.55
CA LEU A 12 -2.77 1.07 -0.25
C LEU A 12 -1.51 0.97 0.61
N VAL A 13 -1.55 1.57 1.80
CA VAL A 13 -0.50 1.42 2.81
C VAL A 13 -1.02 0.52 3.92
N PHE A 14 -0.34 -0.59 4.13
CA PHE A 14 -0.63 -1.54 5.20
C PHE A 14 0.65 -2.12 5.78
N GLY A 15 0.60 -2.60 7.01
CA GLY A 15 1.75 -3.22 7.64
C GLY A 15 1.34 -4.24 8.68
N GLY A 16 2.28 -5.04 9.13
CA GLY A 16 2.00 -6.10 10.08
C GLY A 16 3.27 -6.79 10.55
N GLU A 17 3.12 -7.70 11.49
CA GLU A 17 4.23 -8.52 11.98
C GLU A 17 4.63 -9.56 10.92
N LEU A 18 5.89 -9.51 10.46
CA LEU A 18 6.44 -10.47 9.52
C LEU A 18 6.90 -11.74 10.25
N THR A 19 6.69 -12.91 9.63
CA THR A 19 7.25 -14.19 10.12
C THR A 19 8.77 -14.24 10.07
N GLY A 20 9.38 -13.45 9.19
CA GLY A 20 10.82 -13.42 9.04
C GLY A 20 11.32 -12.17 8.32
N PRO A 21 12.59 -11.79 8.53
CA PRO A 21 13.15 -10.56 7.95
C PRO A 21 13.38 -10.63 6.43
N GLN A 22 13.33 -11.82 5.83
CA GLN A 22 13.60 -12.06 4.40
C GLN A 22 12.34 -12.47 3.60
N GLU A 23 11.25 -12.84 4.26
CA GLU A 23 9.99 -13.19 3.60
C GLU A 23 8.98 -12.08 3.86
N ALA A 24 8.36 -11.56 2.80
CA ALA A 24 7.18 -10.69 2.87
C ALA A 24 5.92 -11.48 3.25
N ARG A 25 6.03 -12.40 4.23
CA ARG A 25 4.91 -13.12 4.80
C ARG A 25 4.57 -12.51 6.15
N PHE A 26 3.33 -12.08 6.25
CA PHE A 26 2.74 -11.67 7.52
C PHE A 26 2.45 -12.92 8.34
N LYS A 27 2.84 -12.86 9.61
CA LYS A 27 2.58 -13.91 10.60
C LYS A 27 1.12 -13.99 10.97
N ASP A 28 0.50 -12.83 11.12
CA ASP A 28 -0.90 -12.67 11.46
C ASP A 28 -1.55 -11.69 10.47
N LEU A 29 -2.39 -12.23 9.59
CA LEU A 29 -3.20 -11.42 8.66
C LEU A 29 -4.31 -10.66 9.39
N ASP A 30 -4.79 -11.17 10.53
CA ASP A 30 -5.79 -10.49 11.35
C ASP A 30 -5.23 -9.24 12.04
N LYS A 31 -3.92 -9.23 12.34
CA LYS A 31 -3.20 -8.10 12.94
C LYS A 31 -2.57 -7.15 11.90
N LEU A 32 -3.03 -7.20 10.65
CA LEU A 32 -2.63 -6.23 9.65
C LEU A 32 -3.14 -4.83 10.02
N ASP A 33 -2.21 -3.91 10.26
CA ASP A 33 -2.48 -2.48 10.46
C ASP A 33 -2.64 -1.82 9.08
N VAL A 34 -3.88 -1.55 8.70
CA VAL A 34 -4.18 -0.79 7.47
C VAL A 34 -4.10 0.70 7.80
N VAL A 35 -3.11 1.38 7.23
CA VAL A 35 -2.87 2.81 7.49
C VAL A 35 -3.86 3.67 6.71
N GLY A 36 -4.17 3.28 5.47
CA GLY A 36 -5.12 3.98 4.61
C GLY A 36 -4.85 3.78 3.12
N ILE A 37 -5.77 4.28 2.31
CA ILE A 37 -5.68 4.31 0.85
C ILE A 37 -5.45 5.75 0.41
N TYR A 38 -4.45 5.97 -0.44
CA TYR A 38 -4.05 7.29 -0.89
C TYR A 38 -4.12 7.40 -2.42
N PRO A 39 -4.50 8.57 -2.95
CA PRO A 39 -4.63 8.80 -4.39
C PRO A 39 -3.28 9.08 -5.09
N ASN A 40 -2.17 9.16 -4.36
CA ASN A 40 -0.84 9.40 -4.91
C ASN A 40 0.26 8.77 -4.06
N TYR A 41 1.41 8.50 -4.68
CA TYR A 41 2.56 7.86 -4.04
C TYR A 41 3.14 8.71 -2.91
N ALA A 42 3.22 10.03 -3.06
CA ALA A 42 3.83 10.92 -2.09
C ALA A 42 3.10 10.92 -0.74
N GLU A 43 1.77 10.94 -0.75
CA GLU A 43 0.92 10.84 0.44
C GLU A 43 1.03 9.44 1.07
N ALA A 44 1.07 8.39 0.24
CA ALA A 44 1.27 7.02 0.70
C ALA A 44 2.64 6.83 1.37
N GLU A 45 3.71 7.34 0.78
CA GLU A 45 5.06 7.29 1.32
C GLU A 45 5.14 8.06 2.64
N LYS A 46 4.51 9.24 2.72
CA LYS A 46 4.48 10.03 3.95
C LYS A 46 3.79 9.27 5.09
N ALA A 47 2.65 8.63 4.80
CA ALA A 47 1.92 7.82 5.78
C ALA A 47 2.71 6.57 6.18
N TRP A 48 3.27 5.86 5.20
CA TRP A 48 4.15 4.70 5.41
C TRP A 48 5.36 5.06 6.25
N ARG A 49 6.06 6.15 5.93
CA ARG A 49 7.25 6.62 6.64
C ARG A 49 6.93 6.96 8.09
N GLY A 50 5.81 7.65 8.34
CA GLY A 50 5.36 7.96 9.70
C GLY A 50 5.11 6.69 10.52
N LYS A 51 4.45 5.71 9.93
CA LYS A 51 4.16 4.41 10.57
C LYS A 51 5.40 3.56 10.76
N ALA A 52 6.26 3.45 9.75
CA ALA A 52 7.52 2.73 9.81
C ALA A 52 8.50 3.32 10.84
N GLN A 53 8.52 4.65 11.01
CA GLN A 53 9.27 5.31 12.07
C GLN A 53 8.67 5.06 13.46
N ALA A 54 7.34 4.99 13.58
CA ALA A 54 6.68 4.69 14.84
C ALA A 54 6.86 3.22 15.27
N THR A 55 6.95 2.29 14.32
CA THR A 55 7.12 0.85 14.60
C THR A 55 8.57 0.38 14.61
N VAL A 56 9.54 1.30 14.63
CA VAL A 56 10.97 0.95 14.73
C VAL A 56 11.28 0.13 15.99
N ASP A 57 10.52 0.34 17.07
CA ASP A 57 10.64 -0.41 18.33
C ASP A 57 10.09 -1.84 18.22
N SER A 58 9.17 -2.07 17.27
CA SER A 58 8.63 -3.39 16.97
C SER A 58 9.48 -4.06 15.90
N ALA A 59 10.52 -4.79 16.33
CA ALA A 59 11.53 -5.43 15.47
C ALA A 59 10.99 -6.32 14.33
N HIS A 60 9.71 -6.70 14.38
CA HIS A 60 9.06 -7.57 13.39
C HIS A 60 7.95 -6.87 12.59
N THR A 61 7.57 -5.63 12.93
CA THR A 61 6.49 -4.92 12.26
C THR A 61 7.02 -4.14 11.07
N ARG A 62 6.49 -4.42 9.89
CA ARG A 62 6.92 -3.75 8.66
C ARG A 62 5.71 -3.31 7.84
N TYR A 63 5.80 -2.10 7.32
CA TYR A 63 4.78 -1.53 6.44
C TYR A 63 5.22 -1.64 4.98
N PHE A 64 4.24 -1.81 4.11
CA PHE A 64 4.37 -1.93 2.67
C PHE A 64 3.39 -0.97 1.99
N ILE A 65 3.80 -0.49 0.81
CA ILE A 65 2.96 0.31 -0.09
C ILE A 65 2.68 -0.57 -1.30
N VAL A 66 1.40 -0.81 -1.61
CA VAL A 66 0.98 -1.58 -2.78
C VAL A 66 0.20 -0.70 -3.73
N HIS A 67 0.56 -0.77 -5.01
CA HIS A 67 -0.10 -0.10 -6.11
C HIS A 67 -1.22 -1.01 -6.62
N LEU A 68 -2.48 -0.75 -6.25
CA LEU A 68 -3.61 -1.58 -6.68
C LEU A 68 -3.99 -1.35 -8.15
N HIS A 69 -3.56 -0.23 -8.74
CA HIS A 69 -3.96 0.17 -10.09
C HIS A 69 -3.47 -0.80 -11.18
N GLU A 70 -2.30 -1.44 -11.01
CA GLU A 70 -1.76 -2.37 -12.03
C GLU A 70 -2.45 -3.75 -12.00
N PHE A 71 -3.16 -4.08 -10.92
CA PHE A 71 -3.77 -5.40 -10.70
C PHE A 71 -5.24 -5.47 -11.09
N LEU A 72 -5.97 -4.35 -10.99
CA LEU A 72 -7.41 -4.29 -11.28
C LEU A 72 -7.73 -4.04 -12.76
N ASP A 73 -6.77 -3.48 -13.51
CA ASP A 73 -6.98 -3.08 -14.89
C ASP A 73 -5.66 -3.30 -15.68
N PRO A 74 -5.36 -4.56 -16.08
CA PRO A 74 -4.16 -4.84 -16.88
C PRO A 74 -4.19 -4.16 -18.26
N ASP A 75 -5.37 -3.71 -18.72
CA ASP A 75 -5.59 -3.07 -20.02
C ASP A 75 -5.57 -1.53 -19.99
N GLY A 76 -5.73 -0.90 -18.83
CA GLY A 76 -5.78 0.57 -18.69
C GLY A 76 -7.05 1.25 -19.25
N ASP A 77 -8.11 0.50 -19.57
CA ASP A 77 -9.22 0.96 -20.40
C ASP A 77 -10.39 1.58 -19.60
N GLY A 78 -10.47 1.36 -18.27
CA GLY A 78 -11.40 2.09 -17.42
C GLY A 78 -12.90 1.87 -17.72
N LEU A 79 -13.25 0.81 -18.46
CA LEU A 79 -14.63 0.40 -18.70
C LEU A 79 -15.08 -0.61 -17.65
N LEU A 80 -15.65 -0.12 -16.56
CA LEU A 80 -16.57 -0.91 -15.76
C LEU A 80 -17.97 -0.84 -16.39
N GLY A 81 -18.22 -1.71 -17.37
CA GLY A 81 -19.57 -2.06 -17.84
C GLY A 81 -20.32 -1.00 -18.66
#